data_AF-A0AA38ZR07-F1
#
_entry.id   AF-A0AA38ZR07-F1
#
_cell.length_a   1.000
_cell.length_b   1.000
_cell.length_c   1.000
_cell.angle_alpha   90.00
_cell.angle_beta   90.00
_cell.angle_gamma   90.00
#
_symmetry.space_group_name_H-M   'P 1'
#
loop_
_entity.id
_entity.type
_entity.pdbx_description
1 polymer ?
#
loop_
_entity_poly.entity_id
_entity_poly.type
_entity_poly.pdbx_seq_one_letter_code
_entity_poly.pdbx_strand_id
1 'polypeptide(L)'
;MVSQFIHSPNQGHFDAMYRILRYLKGTPRKGLLYENRGHLQVDMFIDADWVGSVIDRRSTSEYCTFVGGNLVTWRSKKQSVVARSSVEVEFRAVAHGICEVLWIKQLLEELKVASPFPMKVFCDNKAVIAIAHNPVLHDRTKHVEVDKHFIKEKLENGLIVMPYIPTFEQVADILTKGLPKKQFDDLVSKLVMNDIFKLA
;
A
#
# COMPACT_ATOMS: atom_id res chain seq x y z
N MET A 1 -4.17 8.98 -11.97
CA MET A 1 -5.60 9.18 -12.28
C MET A 1 -5.86 10.49 -13.03
N VAL A 2 -5.37 11.66 -12.59
CA VAL A 2 -5.45 12.92 -13.38
C VAL A 2 -4.26 13.08 -14.35
N SER A 3 -3.05 12.70 -13.91
CA SER A 3 -1.81 12.83 -14.71
C SER A 3 -1.79 12.01 -16.01
N GLN A 4 -2.62 10.98 -16.13
CA GLN A 4 -2.69 10.15 -17.34
C GLN A 4 -3.40 10.86 -18.50
N PHE A 5 -4.14 11.93 -18.22
CA PHE A 5 -4.95 12.65 -19.21
C PHE A 5 -4.45 14.08 -19.48
N ILE A 6 -3.17 14.37 -19.18
CA ILE A 6 -2.57 15.70 -19.39
C ILE A 6 -2.69 16.14 -20.85
N HIS A 7 -2.57 15.21 -21.81
CA HIS A 7 -2.65 15.53 -23.24
C HIS A 7 -4.07 15.81 -23.74
N SER A 8 -5.11 15.37 -23.02
CA SER A 8 -6.51 15.58 -23.42
C SER A 8 -7.45 15.47 -22.19
N PRO A 9 -7.48 16.48 -21.31
CA PRO A 9 -8.34 16.46 -20.13
C PRO A 9 -9.80 16.76 -20.49
N ASN A 10 -10.74 16.10 -19.81
CA ASN A 10 -12.18 16.38 -19.91
C ASN A 10 -12.66 17.09 -18.63
N GLN A 11 -13.94 17.49 -18.60
CA GLN A 11 -14.52 18.19 -17.44
C GLN A 11 -14.36 17.42 -16.12
N GLY A 12 -14.55 16.09 -16.13
CA GLY A 12 -14.35 15.27 -14.93
C GLY A 12 -12.91 15.27 -14.42
N HIS A 13 -11.92 15.32 -15.33
CA HIS A 13 -10.51 15.45 -14.95
C HIS A 13 -10.23 16.82 -14.31
N PHE A 14 -10.83 17.89 -14.83
CA PHE A 14 -10.75 19.23 -14.22
C PHE A 14 -11.39 19.27 -12.83
N ASP A 15 -12.56 18.66 -12.66
CA ASP A 15 -13.23 18.60 -11.35
C ASP A 15 -12.37 17.87 -10.31
N ALA A 16 -11.73 16.76 -10.71
CA ALA A 16 -10.76 16.05 -9.87
C ALA A 16 -9.53 16.91 -9.54
N MET A 17 -8.98 17.64 -10.53
CA MET A 17 -7.88 18.59 -10.31
C MET A 17 -8.27 19.68 -9.31
N TYR A 18 -9.44 20.29 -9.46
CA TYR A 18 -9.93 21.31 -8.54
C TYR A 18 -10.13 20.77 -7.13
N ARG A 19 -10.58 19.52 -6.98
CA ARG A 19 -10.65 18.86 -5.66
C ARG A 19 -9.27 18.75 -5.01
N ILE A 20 -8.24 18.34 -5.77
CA ILE A 20 -6.86 18.27 -5.29
C ILE A 20 -6.36 19.66 -4.88
N LEU A 21 -6.56 20.68 -5.72
CA LEU A 21 -6.13 22.05 -5.40
C LEU A 21 -6.84 22.61 -4.16
N ARG A 22 -8.14 22.35 -4.00
CA ARG A 22 -8.89 22.74 -2.79
C ARG A 22 -8.37 22.03 -1.55
N TYR A 23 -8.02 20.75 -1.64
CA TYR A 23 -7.39 20.01 -0.55
C TYR A 23 -6.06 20.67 -0.15
N LEU A 24 -5.13 20.85 -1.11
CA LEU A 24 -3.82 21.47 -0.88
C LEU A 24 -3.95 22.87 -0.28
N LYS A 25 -4.85 23.70 -0.82
CA LYS A 25 -5.13 25.04 -0.30
C LYS A 25 -5.75 25.02 1.11
N GLY A 26 -6.55 23.99 1.43
CA GLY A 26 -7.17 23.82 2.73
C GLY A 26 -6.25 23.20 3.78
N THR A 27 -5.17 22.55 3.38
CA THR A 27 -4.23 21.85 4.28
C THR A 27 -2.76 22.26 4.10
N PRO A 28 -2.42 23.56 4.00
CA PRO A 28 -1.04 23.98 3.75
C PRO A 28 -0.08 23.67 4.92
N ARG A 29 -0.64 23.35 6.09
CA ARG A 29 0.10 23.08 7.34
C ARG A 29 0.21 21.59 7.66
N LYS A 30 -0.43 20.71 6.89
CA LYS A 30 -0.32 19.26 7.10
C LYS A 30 0.99 18.77 6.50
N GLY A 31 1.79 18.08 7.30
CA GLY A 31 3.05 17.48 6.88
C GLY A 31 3.33 16.19 7.64
N LEU A 32 4.30 15.40 7.15
CA LEU A 32 4.78 14.22 7.86
C LEU A 32 5.70 14.66 8.99
N LEU A 33 5.40 14.23 10.21
CA LEU A 33 6.26 14.43 11.38
C LEU A 33 6.90 13.11 11.78
N TYR A 34 8.22 13.05 11.70
CA TYR A 34 8.99 11.88 12.13
C TYR A 34 9.25 11.97 13.63
N GLU A 35 8.76 10.99 14.37
CA GLU A 35 8.90 10.92 15.83
C GLU A 35 9.63 9.64 16.23
N ASN A 36 10.46 9.74 17.27
CA ASN A 36 11.02 8.55 17.88
C ASN A 36 9.94 7.87 18.75
N ARG A 37 9.37 6.77 18.25
CA ARG A 37 8.36 5.98 18.96
C ARG A 37 8.95 4.82 19.78
N GLY A 38 10.28 4.76 19.93
CA GLY A 38 10.97 3.73 20.72
C GLY A 38 11.14 2.38 20.02
N HIS A 39 10.78 2.27 18.74
CA HIS A 39 10.98 1.06 17.93
C HIS A 39 11.24 1.42 16.46
N LEU A 40 11.77 0.45 15.70
CA LEU A 40 12.07 0.58 14.26
C LEU A 40 11.43 -0.55 13.45
N GLN A 41 10.29 -1.06 13.92
CA GLN A 41 9.49 -2.06 13.22
C GLN A 41 9.14 -1.56 11.82
N VAL A 42 9.33 -2.42 10.82
CA VAL A 42 8.85 -2.17 9.47
C VAL A 42 7.45 -2.76 9.33
N ASP A 43 6.50 -1.88 9.01
CA ASP A 43 5.08 -2.21 8.82
C ASP A 43 4.66 -1.71 7.44
N MET A 44 4.21 -2.60 6.57
CA MET A 44 3.68 -2.28 5.25
C MET A 44 2.19 -2.56 5.20
N PHE A 45 1.43 -1.58 4.74
CA PHE A 45 0.03 -1.70 4.39
C PHE A 45 -0.06 -1.82 2.88
N ILE A 46 -0.71 -2.87 2.39
CA ILE A 46 -0.81 -3.12 0.96
C ILE A 46 -2.25 -3.46 0.55
N ASP A 47 -2.67 -2.84 -0.54
CA ASP A 47 -3.97 -3.05 -1.17
C ASP A 47 -3.82 -3.06 -2.69
N ALA A 48 -4.84 -3.56 -3.38
CA ALA A 48 -4.90 -3.39 -4.81
C ALA A 48 -6.34 -3.35 -5.34
N ASP A 49 -6.64 -2.29 -6.07
CA ASP A 49 -7.93 -2.11 -6.74
C ASP A 49 -8.02 -2.94 -8.03
N TRP A 50 -8.76 -4.04 -7.99
CA TRP A 50 -9.03 -4.88 -9.17
C TRP A 50 -9.92 -4.16 -10.19
N VAL A 51 -9.48 -4.11 -11.45
CA VAL A 51 -10.23 -3.48 -12.56
C VAL A 51 -10.52 -1.99 -12.32
N GLY A 52 -9.68 -1.31 -11.53
CA GLY A 52 -9.86 0.12 -11.21
C GLY A 52 -9.86 1.06 -12.43
N SER A 53 -9.23 0.65 -13.54
CA SER A 53 -9.24 1.42 -14.79
C SER A 53 -10.38 1.01 -15.71
N VAL A 54 -11.32 1.91 -15.98
CA VAL A 54 -12.45 1.66 -16.89
C VAL A 54 -12.00 1.50 -18.35
N ILE A 55 -10.87 2.12 -18.73
CA ILE A 55 -10.39 2.17 -20.13
C ILE A 55 -9.72 0.86 -20.55
N ASP A 56 -8.78 0.36 -19.75
CA ASP A 56 -7.98 -0.83 -20.09
C ASP A 56 -8.14 -1.98 -19.10
N ARG A 57 -9.05 -1.85 -18.13
CA ARG A 57 -9.38 -2.87 -17.12
C ARG A 57 -8.19 -3.36 -16.29
N ARG A 58 -7.12 -2.56 -16.25
CA ARG A 58 -5.94 -2.82 -15.42
C ARG A 58 -6.18 -2.38 -13.99
N SER A 59 -5.63 -3.17 -13.09
CA SER A 59 -5.69 -2.92 -11.65
C SER A 59 -4.62 -1.91 -11.23
N THR A 60 -4.79 -1.34 -10.04
CA THR A 60 -3.80 -0.45 -9.42
C THR A 60 -3.35 -1.11 -8.10
N SER A 61 -2.06 -1.05 -7.81
CA SER A 61 -1.49 -1.55 -6.56
C SER A 61 -1.01 -0.39 -5.72
N GLU A 62 -1.37 -0.44 -4.45
CA GLU A 62 -1.11 0.61 -3.47
C GLU A 62 -0.36 0.05 -2.29
N TYR A 63 0.64 0.79 -1.82
CA TYR A 63 1.23 0.50 -0.51
C TYR A 63 1.62 1.76 0.23
N CYS A 64 1.64 1.64 1.56
CA CYS A 64 2.24 2.58 2.50
C CYS A 64 3.17 1.80 3.42
N THR A 65 4.43 2.21 3.54
CA THR A 65 5.40 1.56 4.44
C THR A 65 5.84 2.51 5.53
N PHE A 66 5.87 1.98 6.74
CA PHE A 66 6.23 2.67 7.95
C PHE A 66 7.47 2.05 8.57
N VAL A 67 8.34 2.88 9.14
CA VAL A 67 9.49 2.47 9.95
C VAL A 67 9.37 3.16 11.30
N GLY A 68 9.25 2.38 12.37
CA GLY A 68 9.05 2.92 13.72
C GLY A 68 7.77 3.75 13.84
N GLY A 69 6.73 3.37 13.10
CA GLY A 69 5.46 4.09 13.02
C GLY A 69 5.51 5.42 12.25
N ASN A 70 6.58 5.70 11.48
CA ASN A 70 6.66 6.87 10.61
C ASN A 70 6.55 6.46 9.15
N LEU A 71 5.70 7.11 8.37
CA LEU A 71 5.54 6.83 6.93
C LEU A 71 6.83 7.19 6.18
N VAL A 72 7.48 6.21 5.54
CA VAL A 72 8.75 6.41 4.81
C VAL A 72 8.58 6.29 3.30
N THR A 73 7.68 5.42 2.83
CA THR A 73 7.41 5.23 1.41
C THR A 73 5.92 4.99 1.19
N TRP A 74 5.43 5.45 0.04
CA TRP A 74 4.06 5.22 -0.41
C TRP A 74 4.04 5.20 -1.93
N ARG A 75 3.13 4.41 -2.51
CA ARG A 75 3.02 4.29 -3.95
C ARG A 75 1.62 3.88 -4.33
N SER A 76 1.11 4.46 -5.42
CA SER A 76 0.00 3.90 -6.20
C SER A 76 0.49 3.72 -7.64
N LYS A 77 0.42 2.50 -8.13
CA LYS A 77 0.95 2.12 -9.45
C LYS A 77 -0.01 1.22 -10.18
N LYS A 78 -0.40 1.64 -11.37
CA LYS A 78 -1.16 0.80 -12.30
C LYS A 78 -0.34 -0.43 -12.70
N GLN A 79 -0.89 -1.62 -12.54
CA GLN A 79 -0.26 -2.87 -12.96
C GLN A 79 -0.11 -2.90 -14.49
N SER A 80 0.98 -3.47 -14.98
CA SER A 80 1.24 -3.60 -16.42
C SER A 80 0.39 -4.71 -17.07
N VAL A 81 0.00 -5.71 -16.29
CA VAL A 81 -0.74 -6.89 -16.74
C VAL A 81 -2.20 -6.80 -16.28
N VAL A 82 -3.12 -7.24 -17.13
CA VAL A 82 -4.55 -7.39 -16.76
C VAL A 82 -4.70 -8.66 -15.94
N ALA A 83 -5.23 -8.53 -14.72
CA ALA A 83 -5.51 -9.66 -13.84
C ALA A 83 -6.94 -10.17 -14.03
N ARG A 84 -7.13 -11.48 -13.91
CA ARG A 84 -8.42 -12.15 -14.11
C ARG A 84 -9.19 -12.38 -12.82
N SER A 85 -8.59 -12.09 -11.67
CA SER A 85 -9.22 -12.17 -10.34
C SER A 85 -8.63 -11.12 -9.39
N SER A 86 -9.37 -10.72 -8.36
CA SER A 86 -8.86 -9.85 -7.29
C SER A 86 -7.69 -10.47 -6.55
N VAL A 87 -7.76 -11.77 -6.27
CA VAL A 87 -6.67 -12.54 -5.64
C VAL A 87 -5.37 -12.42 -6.44
N GLU A 88 -5.41 -12.54 -7.77
CA GLU A 88 -4.22 -12.39 -8.61
C GLU A 88 -3.61 -10.99 -8.54
N VAL A 89 -4.44 -9.94 -8.50
CA VAL A 89 -3.96 -8.56 -8.37
C VAL A 89 -3.23 -8.37 -7.06
N GLU A 90 -3.86 -8.81 -5.98
CA GLU A 90 -3.33 -8.61 -4.64
C GLU A 90 -2.08 -9.45 -4.40
N PHE A 91 -2.01 -10.68 -4.92
CA PHE A 91 -0.78 -11.47 -4.88
C PHE A 91 0.39 -10.74 -5.54
N ARG A 92 0.16 -10.17 -6.73
CA ARG A 92 1.17 -9.35 -7.42
C ARG A 92 1.54 -8.10 -6.62
N ALA A 93 0.55 -7.46 -6.01
CA ALA A 93 0.79 -6.32 -5.13
C ALA A 93 1.70 -6.73 -3.98
N VAL A 94 1.34 -7.79 -3.24
CA VAL A 94 2.12 -8.35 -2.12
C VAL A 94 3.54 -8.70 -2.54
N ALA A 95 3.73 -9.39 -3.67
CA ALA A 95 5.07 -9.71 -4.16
C ALA A 95 5.93 -8.46 -4.40
N HIS A 96 5.36 -7.43 -5.05
CA HIS A 96 6.05 -6.16 -5.23
C HIS A 96 6.29 -5.43 -3.90
N GLY A 97 5.33 -5.45 -2.98
CA GLY A 97 5.45 -4.85 -1.66
C GLY A 97 6.57 -5.48 -0.84
N ILE A 98 6.70 -6.80 -0.88
CA ILE A 98 7.79 -7.52 -0.21
C ILE A 98 9.15 -7.07 -0.76
N CYS A 99 9.30 -6.87 -2.07
CA CYS A 99 10.54 -6.33 -2.63
C CYS A 99 10.89 -4.96 -2.05
N GLU A 100 9.90 -4.08 -1.87
CA GLU A 100 10.10 -2.75 -1.27
C GLU A 100 10.45 -2.85 0.23
N VAL A 101 9.81 -3.77 0.98
CA VAL A 101 10.17 -4.07 2.38
C VAL A 101 11.60 -4.59 2.50
N LEU A 102 12.01 -5.49 1.60
CA LEU A 102 13.37 -6.03 1.59
C LEU A 102 14.41 -4.95 1.22
N TRP A 103 14.07 -4.03 0.33
CA TRP A 103 14.91 -2.88 0.01
C TRP A 103 15.08 -1.95 1.22
N ILE A 104 13.99 -1.63 1.94
CA ILE A 104 14.06 -0.84 3.19
C ILE A 104 14.92 -1.55 4.23
N LYS A 105 14.75 -2.86 4.40
CA LYS A 105 15.58 -3.67 5.29
C LYS A 105 17.06 -3.50 4.94
N GLN A 106 17.43 -3.70 3.68
CA GLN A 106 18.81 -3.58 3.24
C GLN A 106 19.36 -2.16 3.49
N LEU A 107 18.56 -1.13 3.22
CA LEU A 107 18.93 0.25 3.50
C LEU A 107 19.19 0.48 5.00
N LEU A 108 18.34 -0.05 5.88
CA LEU A 108 18.53 0.04 7.33
C LEU A 108 19.80 -0.69 7.78
N GLU A 109 20.08 -1.86 7.22
CA GLU A 109 21.31 -2.62 7.50
C GLU A 109 22.57 -1.86 7.06
N GLU A 110 22.56 -1.24 5.88
CA GLU A 110 23.65 -0.39 5.38
C GLU A 110 23.89 0.83 6.28
N LEU A 111 22.82 1.39 6.84
CA LEU A 111 22.87 2.47 7.83
C LEU A 111 23.24 1.99 9.24
N LYS A 112 23.49 0.69 9.44
CA LYS A 112 23.80 0.04 10.73
C LYS A 112 22.67 0.20 11.76
N VAL A 113 21.43 0.24 11.28
CA VAL A 113 20.22 0.35 12.08
C VAL A 113 19.57 -1.03 12.18
N ALA A 114 19.45 -1.55 13.41
CA ALA A 114 18.77 -2.82 13.63
C ALA A 114 17.25 -2.67 13.44
N SER A 115 16.67 -3.43 12.52
CA SER A 115 15.22 -3.55 12.34
C SER A 115 14.70 -4.84 12.98
N PRO A 116 13.63 -4.80 13.79
CA PRO A 116 13.01 -6.00 14.33
C PRO A 116 12.46 -6.93 13.24
N PHE A 117 12.53 -8.23 13.50
CA PHE A 117 11.90 -9.28 12.69
C PHE A 117 10.78 -9.97 13.47
N PRO A 118 9.74 -10.50 12.78
CA PRO A 118 9.48 -10.37 11.34
C PRO A 118 8.90 -9.00 10.96
N MET A 119 9.11 -8.57 9.70
CA MET A 119 8.46 -7.37 9.15
C MET A 119 6.99 -7.67 8.82
N LYS A 120 6.08 -6.73 9.06
CA LYS A 120 4.63 -7.00 8.89
C LYS A 120 4.15 -6.46 7.56
N VAL A 121 3.45 -7.31 6.80
CA VAL A 121 2.78 -6.93 5.55
C VAL A 121 1.27 -7.13 5.74
N PHE A 122 0.57 -6.06 6.07
CA PHE A 122 -0.87 -6.03 6.32
C PHE A 122 -1.66 -6.07 5.01
N CYS A 123 -2.55 -7.05 4.91
CA CYS A 123 -3.43 -7.28 3.77
C CYS A 123 -4.86 -7.51 4.27
N ASP A 124 -5.86 -7.00 3.57
CA ASP A 124 -7.28 -7.14 3.93
C ASP A 124 -7.99 -8.27 3.18
N ASN A 125 -7.29 -9.01 2.33
CA ASN A 125 -7.82 -10.20 1.66
C ASN A 125 -7.38 -11.49 2.34
N LYS A 126 -8.32 -12.07 3.09
CA LYS A 126 -8.12 -13.35 3.77
C LYS A 126 -7.78 -14.50 2.83
N ALA A 127 -8.25 -14.48 1.57
CA ALA A 127 -7.93 -15.51 0.60
C ALA A 127 -6.45 -15.45 0.19
N VAL A 128 -5.90 -14.24 0.00
CA VAL A 128 -4.48 -14.04 -0.30
C VAL A 128 -3.61 -14.55 0.84
N ILE A 129 -3.94 -14.17 2.07
CA ILE A 129 -3.23 -14.63 3.28
C ILE A 129 -3.29 -16.17 3.37
N ALA A 130 -4.48 -16.77 3.21
CA ALA A 130 -4.64 -18.21 3.29
C ALA A 130 -3.85 -18.97 2.20
N ILE A 131 -3.83 -18.46 0.97
CA ILE A 131 -3.09 -19.06 -0.15
C ILE A 131 -1.57 -18.89 0.04
N ALA A 132 -1.12 -17.78 0.64
CA ALA A 132 0.29 -17.55 0.94
C ALA A 132 0.82 -18.55 1.98
N HIS A 133 -0.01 -18.93 2.95
CA HIS A 133 0.34 -19.90 4.00
C HIS A 133 0.10 -21.38 3.63
N ASN A 134 -0.71 -21.70 2.61
CA ASN A 134 -1.05 -23.10 2.28
C ASN A 134 -0.61 -23.52 0.86
N PRO A 135 0.30 -24.51 0.71
CA PRO A 135 0.84 -24.94 -0.59
C PRO A 135 -0.14 -25.72 -1.47
N VAL A 136 -1.19 -26.34 -0.91
CA VAL A 136 -2.01 -27.37 -1.58
C VAL A 136 -3.00 -26.82 -2.60
N LEU A 137 -3.25 -25.51 -2.63
CA LEU A 137 -4.09 -24.86 -3.65
C LEU A 137 -3.29 -24.70 -4.95
N HIS A 138 -3.28 -25.74 -5.80
CA HIS A 138 -2.46 -25.84 -7.02
C HIS A 138 -3.21 -25.50 -8.33
N ASP A 139 -4.54 -25.63 -8.39
CA ASP A 139 -5.22 -25.71 -9.69
C ASP A 139 -5.66 -24.39 -10.36
N ARG A 140 -5.60 -23.23 -9.68
CA ARG A 140 -6.18 -21.97 -10.21
C ARG A 140 -5.25 -20.76 -10.31
N THR A 141 -3.96 -20.87 -9.98
CA THR A 141 -3.04 -19.70 -9.87
C THR A 141 -1.72 -19.84 -10.64
N LYS A 142 -1.69 -20.58 -11.76
CA LYS A 142 -0.47 -20.77 -12.57
C LYS A 142 0.16 -19.45 -13.06
N HIS A 143 -0.66 -18.43 -13.31
CA HIS A 143 -0.22 -17.10 -13.81
C HIS A 143 0.43 -16.22 -12.74
N VAL A 144 0.49 -16.72 -11.49
CA VAL A 144 1.00 -16.01 -10.30
C VAL A 144 1.89 -16.94 -9.47
N GLU A 145 2.31 -18.06 -10.06
CA GLU A 145 2.99 -19.13 -9.35
C GLU A 145 4.37 -18.71 -8.84
N VAL A 146 5.09 -17.89 -9.62
CA VAL A 146 6.38 -17.32 -9.21
C VAL A 146 6.21 -16.40 -8.00
N ASP A 147 5.26 -15.47 -8.06
CA ASP A 147 4.94 -14.56 -6.95
C ASP A 147 4.53 -15.33 -5.70
N LYS A 148 3.71 -16.38 -5.85
CA LYS A 148 3.31 -17.26 -4.74
C LYS A 148 4.51 -17.92 -4.08
N HIS A 149 5.41 -18.53 -4.86
CA HIS A 149 6.62 -19.16 -4.32
C HIS A 149 7.52 -18.15 -3.64
N PHE A 150 7.71 -16.98 -4.25
CA PHE A 150 8.50 -15.89 -3.67
C PHE A 150 7.95 -15.44 -2.31
N ILE A 151 6.65 -15.13 -2.21
CA ILE A 151 6.00 -14.73 -0.96
C ILE A 151 6.17 -15.82 0.11
N LYS A 152 5.91 -17.07 -0.27
CA LYS A 152 6.00 -18.22 0.61
C LYS A 152 7.41 -18.40 1.18
N GLU A 153 8.44 -18.32 0.34
CA GLU A 153 9.83 -18.42 0.77
C GLU A 153 10.17 -17.36 1.84
N LYS A 154 9.67 -16.13 1.69
CA LYS A 154 9.92 -15.06 2.68
C LYS A 154 9.15 -15.27 3.99
N LEU A 155 7.96 -15.86 3.93
CA LEU A 155 7.19 -16.26 5.12
C LEU A 155 7.87 -17.42 5.87
N GLU A 156 8.28 -18.47 5.16
CA GLU A 156 8.94 -19.66 5.76
C GLU A 156 10.29 -19.32 6.38
N ASN A 157 11.05 -18.39 5.77
CA ASN A 157 12.30 -17.88 6.33
C ASN A 157 12.11 -16.94 7.54
N GLY A 158 10.86 -16.65 7.93
CA GLY A 158 10.56 -15.74 9.04
C GLY A 158 10.95 -14.28 8.80
N LEU A 159 11.19 -13.89 7.54
CA LEU A 159 11.56 -12.51 7.20
C LEU A 159 10.37 -11.57 7.30
N ILE A 160 9.19 -12.08 6.92
CA ILE A 160 7.93 -11.35 6.94
C ILE A 160 6.84 -12.16 7.64
N VAL A 161 5.79 -11.48 8.08
CA VAL A 161 4.49 -12.07 8.44
C VAL A 161 3.37 -11.29 7.75
N MET A 162 2.27 -11.97 7.45
CA MET A 162 1.11 -11.39 6.77
C MET A 162 -0.14 -11.35 7.65
N PRO A 163 -0.20 -10.43 8.63
CA PRO A 163 -1.40 -10.25 9.44
C PRO A 163 -2.56 -9.69 8.61
N TYR A 164 -3.77 -10.16 8.92
CA TYR A 164 -5.00 -9.58 8.39
C TYR A 164 -5.25 -8.20 9.00
N ILE A 165 -5.68 -7.24 8.17
CA ILE A 165 -6.22 -5.95 8.62
C ILE A 165 -7.63 -5.74 8.07
N PRO A 166 -8.58 -5.17 8.84
CA PRO A 166 -9.86 -4.80 8.29
C PRO A 166 -9.73 -3.69 7.23
N THR A 167 -10.54 -3.74 6.17
CA THR A 167 -10.53 -2.74 5.08
C THR A 167 -10.72 -1.30 5.58
N PHE A 168 -11.51 -1.07 6.63
CA PHE A 168 -11.68 0.26 7.21
C PHE A 168 -10.41 0.80 7.92
N GLU A 169 -9.43 -0.06 8.18
CA GLU A 169 -8.12 0.30 8.73
C GLU A 169 -6.99 0.22 7.71
N GLN A 170 -7.27 -0.24 6.49
CA GLN A 170 -6.29 -0.37 5.42
C GLN A 170 -5.84 1.01 4.94
N VAL A 171 -4.67 1.45 5.37
CA VAL A 171 -4.15 2.80 5.09
C VAL A 171 -3.83 2.98 3.60
N ALA A 172 -3.52 1.90 2.89
CA ALA A 172 -3.25 1.95 1.44
C ALA A 172 -4.46 2.41 0.62
N ASP A 173 -5.69 2.19 1.10
CA ASP A 173 -6.96 2.56 0.44
C ASP A 173 -7.03 4.05 0.08
N ILE A 174 -6.37 4.92 0.87
CA ILE A 174 -6.38 6.36 0.62
C ILE A 174 -5.75 6.74 -0.72
N LEU A 175 -4.89 5.88 -1.27
CA LEU A 175 -4.13 6.17 -2.47
C LEU A 175 -4.96 5.96 -3.76
N THR A 176 -6.09 5.25 -3.68
CA THR A 176 -6.92 4.94 -4.85
C THR A 176 -8.41 5.07 -4.65
N LYS A 177 -8.93 4.79 -3.46
CA LYS A 177 -10.38 4.76 -3.22
C LYS A 177 -10.92 6.16 -2.95
N GLY A 178 -12.08 6.45 -3.56
CA GLY A 178 -12.88 7.63 -3.26
C GLY A 178 -13.61 7.47 -1.94
N LEU A 179 -12.90 7.63 -0.82
CA LEU A 179 -13.43 7.34 0.51
C LEU A 179 -14.42 8.41 1.02
N PRO A 180 -15.45 8.03 1.81
CA PRO A 180 -16.27 8.98 2.55
C PRO A 180 -15.41 9.83 3.48
N LYS A 181 -15.78 11.10 3.67
CA LYS A 181 -14.98 12.08 4.43
C LYS A 181 -14.52 11.56 5.80
N LYS A 182 -15.40 10.91 6.56
CA LYS A 182 -15.07 10.36 7.88
C LYS A 182 -13.93 9.33 7.80
N GLN A 183 -14.08 8.33 6.93
CA GLN A 183 -13.07 7.29 6.74
C GLN A 183 -11.77 7.87 6.17
N PHE A 184 -11.88 8.84 5.25
CA PHE A 184 -10.70 9.54 4.72
C PHE A 184 -9.94 10.27 5.83
N ASP A 185 -10.63 11.03 6.68
CA ASP A 185 -10.01 11.75 7.80
C ASP A 185 -9.38 10.77 8.82
N ASP A 186 -10.05 9.65 9.10
CA ASP A 186 -9.53 8.59 9.97
C ASP A 186 -8.24 7.97 9.40
N LEU A 187 -8.20 7.59 8.11
CA LEU A 187 -6.99 7.05 7.48
C LEU A 187 -5.87 8.09 7.34
N VAL A 188 -6.20 9.35 7.05
CA VAL A 188 -5.23 10.46 7.04
C VAL A 188 -4.55 10.61 8.39
N SER A 189 -5.28 10.46 9.49
CA SER A 189 -4.69 10.52 10.83
C SER A 189 -3.64 9.41 11.07
N LYS A 190 -3.85 8.23 10.46
CA LYS A 190 -2.92 7.09 10.54
C LYS A 190 -1.66 7.26 9.69
N LEU A 191 -1.66 8.17 8.70
CA LEU A 191 -0.45 8.52 7.93
C LEU A 191 0.54 9.37 8.73
N VAL A 192 0.22 9.73 9.99
CA VAL A 192 1.05 10.60 10.84
C VAL A 192 1.25 11.99 10.18
N MET A 193 0.21 12.46 9.50
CA MET A 193 0.16 13.83 8.98
C MET A 193 -0.32 14.78 10.08
N ASN A 194 0.61 15.52 10.66
CA ASN A 194 0.34 16.48 11.73
C ASN A 194 0.23 17.91 11.18
N ASP A 195 -0.59 18.73 11.86
CA ASP A 195 -0.66 20.17 11.62
C ASP A 195 0.37 20.87 12.50
N ILE A 196 1.37 21.47 11.87
CA ILE A 196 2.57 22.01 12.53
C ILE A 196 2.24 23.22 13.45
N PHE A 197 1.04 23.81 13.33
CA PHE A 197 0.62 24.96 14.15
C PHE A 197 -0.54 24.65 15.10
N LYS A 198 -1.02 23.41 15.17
CA LYS A 198 -1.88 23.00 16.28
C LYS A 198 -0.98 22.85 17.51
N LEU A 199 -1.07 23.81 18.43
CA LEU A 199 -0.50 23.70 19.77
C LEU A 199 -1.01 22.38 20.39
N ALA A 200 -0.06 21.59 20.90
CA ALA A 200 -0.32 20.38 21.67
C ALA A 200 -1.16 20.68 22.91
#